data_AF-A0A5P2X9H4-F1
#
_entry.id   AF-A0A5P2X9H4-F1
#
_cell.length_a   1.000
_cell.length_b   1.000
_cell.length_c   1.000
_cell.angle_alpha   90.00
_cell.angle_beta   90.00
_cell.angle_gamma   90.00
#
_symmetry.space_group_name_H-M   'P 1'
#
loop_
_entity.id
_entity.type
_entity.pdbx_description
1 polymer ?
#
loop_
_entity_poly.entity_id
_entity_poly.type
_entity_poly.pdbx_seq_one_letter_code
_entity_poly.pdbx_strand_id
1 'polypeptide(L)'
;MTTQARKQKDRPRAEHHFFNPQGAQVKTRDEAFAAPAQLEVSAEAVATACKLSLHNGQVTFEMEVKYNPNTYPHVVIGGRITAGICGAPWDITGGHIGDTLRLDAKRAGQGSCASTITIVGQYQNPPAYRGTYGFEGATSSFRHTTRYEC
;
A
#
# COMPACT_ATOMS: atom_id res chain seq x y z
N MET A 1 49.71 15.81 -39.43
CA MET A 1 49.18 15.15 -38.22
C MET A 1 47.79 14.63 -38.54
N THR A 2 47.60 13.32 -38.62
CA THR A 2 46.31 12.68 -38.91
C THR A 2 45.86 11.89 -37.68
N THR A 3 44.83 12.37 -37.00
CA THR A 3 44.23 11.76 -35.83
C THR A 3 43.32 10.61 -36.26
N GLN A 4 43.72 9.37 -36.02
CA GLN A 4 42.85 8.20 -36.17
C GLN A 4 41.94 8.08 -34.94
N ALA A 5 40.62 8.09 -35.18
CA ALA A 5 39.61 7.77 -34.17
C ALA A 5 39.68 6.27 -33.81
N ARG A 6 39.92 5.97 -32.53
CA ARG A 6 39.86 4.61 -31.99
C ARG A 6 38.41 4.13 -31.96
N LYS A 7 38.10 3.06 -32.71
CA LYS A 7 36.87 2.26 -32.52
C LYS A 7 36.87 1.65 -31.12
N GLN A 8 35.99 2.13 -30.24
CA GLN A 8 35.68 1.44 -28.99
C GLN A 8 34.89 0.16 -29.31
N LYS A 9 35.49 -0.97 -28.99
CA LYS A 9 34.90 -2.32 -29.03
C LYS A 9 33.63 -2.35 -28.17
N ASP A 10 32.56 -2.92 -28.74
CA ASP A 10 31.30 -3.24 -28.07
C ASP A 10 31.53 -3.82 -26.67
N ARG A 11 31.01 -3.12 -25.65
CA ARG A 11 30.83 -3.69 -24.31
C ARG A 11 29.69 -4.70 -24.40
N PRO A 12 29.83 -5.91 -23.82
CA PRO A 12 28.72 -6.85 -23.74
C PRO A 12 27.57 -6.18 -23.01
N ARG A 13 26.45 -6.03 -23.71
CA ARG A 13 25.20 -5.49 -23.18
C ARG A 13 24.81 -6.37 -21.99
N ALA A 14 24.73 -5.78 -20.79
CA ALA A 14 24.25 -6.50 -19.62
C ALA A 14 22.91 -7.18 -19.98
N GLU A 15 22.85 -8.50 -19.86
CA GLU A 15 21.62 -9.23 -20.07
C GLU A 15 20.65 -8.84 -18.95
N HIS A 16 19.69 -7.98 -19.29
CA HIS A 16 18.63 -7.62 -18.37
C HIS A 16 17.65 -8.79 -18.30
N HIS A 17 17.68 -9.51 -17.17
CA HIS A 17 16.64 -10.47 -16.84
C HIS A 17 15.41 -9.71 -16.33
N PHE A 18 14.27 -9.95 -16.95
CA PHE A 18 12.99 -9.43 -16.49
C PHE A 18 12.25 -10.57 -15.82
N PHE A 19 11.62 -10.31 -14.68
CA PHE A 19 10.80 -11.29 -13.96
C PHE A 19 9.38 -10.74 -13.84
N ASN A 20 8.40 -11.59 -14.10
CA ASN A 20 7.00 -11.24 -13.87
C ASN A 20 6.66 -11.33 -12.36
N PRO A 21 5.46 -10.90 -11.94
CA PRO A 21 5.04 -10.97 -10.53
C PRO A 21 4.94 -12.39 -9.93
N GLN A 22 5.04 -13.44 -10.75
CA GLN A 22 5.08 -14.85 -10.33
C GLN A 22 6.51 -15.37 -10.17
N GLY A 23 7.53 -14.54 -10.44
CA GLY A 23 8.94 -14.93 -10.41
C GLY A 23 9.40 -15.68 -11.66
N ALA A 24 8.59 -15.77 -12.72
CA ALA A 24 9.01 -16.35 -13.99
C ALA A 24 9.81 -15.34 -14.80
N GLN A 25 10.93 -15.78 -15.37
CA GLN A 25 11.74 -14.95 -16.25
C GLN A 25 11.01 -14.71 -17.58
N VAL A 26 10.85 -13.45 -17.96
CA VAL A 26 10.21 -13.00 -19.19
C VAL A 26 11.19 -12.28 -20.10
N LYS A 27 10.84 -12.16 -21.38
CA LYS A 27 11.76 -11.70 -22.41
C LYS A 27 11.82 -10.19 -22.49
N THR A 28 10.75 -9.51 -22.07
CA THR A 28 10.63 -8.06 -22.19
C THR A 28 10.25 -7.40 -20.86
N ARG A 29 10.62 -6.13 -20.72
CA ARG A 29 10.19 -5.29 -19.61
C ARG A 29 8.66 -5.18 -19.58
N ASP A 30 8.04 -4.98 -20.73
CA ASP A 30 6.60 -4.83 -20.83
C ASP A 30 5.85 -6.09 -20.38
N GLU A 31 6.39 -7.29 -20.64
CA GLU A 31 5.87 -8.55 -20.10
C GLU A 31 6.02 -8.65 -18.57
N ALA A 32 7.12 -8.14 -18.00
CA ALA A 32 7.32 -8.15 -16.55
C ALA A 32 6.37 -7.23 -15.80
N PHE A 33 5.92 -6.15 -16.45
CA PHE A 33 5.01 -5.15 -15.89
C PHE A 33 3.62 -5.16 -16.56
N ALA A 34 3.30 -6.19 -17.35
CA ALA A 34 2.01 -6.32 -18.00
C ALA A 34 0.91 -6.32 -16.93
N ALA A 35 -0.16 -5.55 -17.19
CA ALA A 35 -1.22 -5.36 -16.22
C ALA A 35 -1.76 -6.71 -15.73
N PRO A 36 -2.04 -6.85 -14.42
CA PRO A 36 -2.41 -8.13 -13.78
C PRO A 36 -3.67 -8.82 -14.31
N ALA A 37 -4.34 -8.27 -15.33
CA ALA A 37 -5.48 -8.90 -15.99
C ALA A 37 -5.12 -10.19 -16.77
N GLN A 38 -3.83 -10.45 -17.05
CA GLN A 38 -3.35 -11.66 -17.75
C GLN A 38 -2.60 -12.65 -16.85
N LEU A 39 -2.40 -12.32 -15.57
CA LEU A 39 -1.75 -13.21 -14.61
C LEU A 39 -2.85 -13.95 -13.84
N GLU A 40 -2.91 -15.28 -13.91
CA GLU A 40 -3.84 -16.14 -13.14
C GLU A 40 -3.63 -16.09 -11.61
N VAL A 41 -2.90 -15.11 -11.10
CA VAL A 41 -2.66 -14.91 -9.68
C VAL A 41 -3.46 -13.71 -9.26
N SER A 42 -4.60 -13.96 -8.60
CA SER A 42 -5.44 -12.87 -8.09
C SER A 42 -4.66 -12.01 -7.10
N ALA A 43 -5.05 -10.74 -6.94
CA ALA A 43 -4.40 -9.85 -5.98
C ALA A 43 -4.46 -10.42 -4.54
N GLU A 44 -5.47 -11.25 -4.23
CA GLU A 44 -5.54 -11.97 -2.96
C GLU A 44 -4.46 -13.06 -2.81
N ALA A 45 -4.04 -13.71 -3.90
CA ALA A 45 -3.06 -14.80 -3.86
C ALA A 45 -1.64 -14.34 -3.48
N VAL A 46 -1.36 -13.03 -3.50
CA VAL A 46 -0.09 -12.44 -3.05
C VAL A 46 -0.28 -11.45 -1.89
N ALA A 47 -1.39 -11.55 -1.16
CA ALA A 47 -1.67 -10.66 -0.03
C ALA A 47 -0.66 -10.83 1.12
N THR A 48 -0.09 -9.73 1.59
CA THR A 48 0.63 -9.66 2.88
C THR A 48 -0.21 -8.86 3.87
N ALA A 49 -0.13 -9.22 5.15
CA ALA A 49 -0.79 -8.49 6.23
C ALA A 49 0.23 -7.73 7.08
N CYS A 50 -0.14 -6.53 7.51
CA CYS A 50 0.56 -5.80 8.56
C CYS A 50 -0.41 -5.35 9.64
N LYS A 51 0.11 -5.18 10.86
CA LYS A 51 -0.64 -4.58 11.96
C LYS A 51 -0.25 -3.11 12.09
N LEU A 52 -1.26 -2.26 12.23
CA LEU A 52 -1.10 -0.83 12.43
C LEU A 52 -1.88 -0.40 13.68
N SER A 53 -1.34 0.56 14.42
CA SER A 53 -2.07 1.26 15.46
C SER A 53 -2.14 2.76 15.16
N LEU A 54 -3.33 3.34 15.24
CA LEU A 54 -3.55 4.78 15.06
C LEU A 54 -3.86 5.41 16.41
N HIS A 55 -3.13 6.48 16.75
CA HIS A 55 -3.28 7.21 18.00
C HIS A 55 -3.63 8.67 17.73
N ASN A 56 -4.68 9.19 18.37
CA ASN A 56 -5.00 10.63 18.33
C ASN A 56 -4.96 11.31 19.71
N GLY A 57 -4.49 10.60 20.75
CA GLY A 57 -4.43 11.06 22.13
C GLY A 57 -5.68 10.76 22.96
N GLN A 58 -6.83 10.47 22.33
CA GLN A 58 -8.07 10.09 23.02
C GLN A 58 -8.50 8.66 22.70
N VAL A 59 -8.22 8.20 21.49
CA VAL A 59 -8.53 6.85 21.02
C VAL A 59 -7.32 6.22 20.35
N THR A 60 -7.28 4.90 20.43
CA THR A 60 -6.30 4.06 19.73
C THR A 60 -7.05 3.07 18.86
N PHE A 61 -6.91 3.17 17.54
CA PHE A 61 -7.48 2.17 16.63
C PHE A 61 -6.46 1.07 16.39
N GLU A 62 -6.91 -0.17 16.54
CA GLU A 62 -6.14 -1.35 16.17
C GLU A 62 -6.57 -1.80 14.78
N MET A 63 -5.61 -2.04 13.89
CA MET A 63 -5.87 -2.34 12.50
C MET A 63 -5.00 -3.49 12.00
N GLU A 64 -5.60 -4.38 11.22
CA GLU A 64 -4.90 -5.37 10.41
C GLU A 64 -5.17 -5.03 8.94
N VAL A 65 -4.14 -4.68 8.19
CA VAL A 65 -4.26 -4.25 6.79
C VAL A 65 -3.67 -5.31 5.87
N LYS A 66 -4.42 -5.70 4.84
CA LYS A 66 -3.94 -6.59 3.78
C LYS A 66 -3.60 -5.76 2.54
N TYR A 67 -2.40 -5.95 2.01
CA TYR A 67 -1.90 -5.22 0.84
C TYR A 67 -1.14 -6.14 -0.12
N ASN A 68 -1.01 -5.69 -1.37
CA ASN A 68 -0.22 -6.36 -2.38
C ASN A 68 1.24 -5.87 -2.35
N PRO A 69 2.22 -6.70 -1.92
CA PRO A 69 3.62 -6.32 -1.80
C PRO A 69 4.32 -6.12 -3.15
N ASN A 70 3.75 -6.60 -4.26
CA ASN A 70 4.33 -6.47 -5.60
C ASN A 70 4.06 -5.11 -6.27
N THR A 71 3.45 -4.16 -5.56
CA THR A 71 3.10 -2.83 -6.07
C THR A 71 3.78 -1.75 -5.24
N TYR A 72 4.10 -0.57 -5.80
CA TYR A 72 4.50 0.60 -5.03
C TYR A 72 3.85 1.88 -5.60
N PRO A 73 3.11 2.67 -4.81
CA PRO A 73 2.71 2.40 -3.42
C PRO A 73 1.91 1.08 -3.32
N HIS A 74 2.04 0.39 -2.18
CA HIS A 74 1.39 -0.90 -1.97
C HIS A 74 -0.12 -0.74 -1.95
N VAL A 75 -0.82 -1.37 -2.88
CA VAL A 75 -2.29 -1.32 -2.95
C VAL A 75 -2.89 -2.11 -1.79
N VAL A 76 -3.77 -1.46 -1.02
CA VAL A 76 -4.55 -2.11 0.04
C VAL A 76 -5.72 -2.84 -0.60
N ILE A 77 -5.84 -4.13 -0.29
CA ILE A 77 -6.82 -5.05 -0.87
C ILE A 77 -7.82 -5.56 0.17
N GLY A 78 -7.62 -5.22 1.44
CA GLY A 78 -8.54 -5.57 2.51
C GLY A 78 -7.99 -5.27 3.88
N GLY A 79 -8.68 -5.77 4.91
CA GLY A 79 -8.25 -5.66 6.30
C GLY A 79 -9.41 -5.33 7.22
N ARG A 80 -9.08 -5.01 8.47
CA ARG A 80 -10.07 -4.68 9.49
C ARG A 80 -9.52 -3.69 10.51
N ILE A 81 -10.34 -2.71 10.90
CA ILE A 81 -10.17 -1.95 12.13
C ILE A 81 -10.92 -2.72 13.22
N THR A 82 -10.18 -3.30 14.15
CA THR A 82 -10.70 -4.28 15.12
C THR A 82 -11.20 -3.65 16.41
N ALA A 83 -10.61 -2.53 16.83
CA ALA A 83 -10.90 -1.91 18.12
C ALA A 83 -10.74 -0.37 18.12
N GLY A 84 -11.21 0.26 19.20
CA GLY A 84 -11.01 1.68 19.52
C GLY A 84 -11.86 2.69 18.75
N ILE A 85 -12.44 2.27 17.62
CA ILE A 85 -13.41 3.04 16.85
C ILE A 85 -14.83 2.64 17.25
N CYS A 86 -15.76 3.61 17.23
CA CYS A 86 -17.15 3.32 17.56
C CYS A 86 -17.78 2.38 16.53
N GLY A 87 -18.59 1.42 17.00
CA GLY A 87 -19.19 0.41 16.12
C GLY A 87 -18.17 -0.51 15.45
N ALA A 88 -16.98 -0.69 16.05
CA ALA A 88 -16.05 -1.73 15.63
C ALA A 88 -16.73 -3.11 15.58
N PRO A 89 -16.37 -3.96 14.61
CA PRO A 89 -15.28 -3.79 13.64
C PRO A 89 -15.68 -3.04 12.35
N TRP A 90 -14.68 -2.50 11.65
CA TRP A 90 -14.82 -1.90 10.31
C TRP A 90 -13.96 -2.64 9.31
N ASP A 91 -14.51 -2.94 8.13
CA ASP A 91 -13.81 -3.63 7.07
C ASP A 91 -13.07 -2.62 6.20
N ILE A 92 -11.75 -2.80 6.06
CA ILE A 92 -10.93 -1.97 5.19
C ILE A 92 -11.17 -2.44 3.77
N THR A 93 -11.58 -1.52 2.90
CA THR A 93 -12.05 -1.80 1.54
C THR A 93 -11.10 -1.34 0.45
N GLY A 94 -10.08 -0.55 0.79
CA GLY A 94 -9.09 -0.08 -0.17
C GLY A 94 -8.17 1.00 0.38
N GLY A 95 -7.36 1.54 -0.53
CA GLY A 95 -6.35 2.56 -0.24
C GLY A 95 -4.95 2.11 -0.65
N HIS A 96 -3.94 2.71 -0.03
CA HIS A 96 -2.53 2.43 -0.34
C HIS A 96 -1.60 2.72 0.84
N ILE A 97 -0.45 2.05 0.85
CA ILE A 97 0.61 2.20 1.84
C ILE A 97 1.94 2.47 1.10
N GLY A 98 2.60 3.59 1.40
CA GLY A 98 3.90 3.97 0.82
C GLY A 98 4.40 5.27 1.46
N ASP A 99 4.87 6.22 0.66
CA ASP A 99 5.20 7.59 1.13
C ASP A 99 3.98 8.33 1.70
N THR A 100 2.78 7.91 1.26
CA THR A 100 1.51 8.31 1.84
C THR A 100 0.71 7.07 2.25
N LEU A 101 -0.10 7.23 3.28
CA LEU A 101 -1.09 6.27 3.74
C LEU A 101 -2.46 6.77 3.32
N ARG A 102 -3.28 5.88 2.75
CA ARG A 102 -4.72 6.03 2.67
C ARG A 102 -5.37 4.71 3.02
N LEU A 103 -6.33 4.70 3.93
CA LEU A 103 -7.17 3.55 4.24
C LEU A 103 -8.64 4.00 4.18
N ASP A 104 -9.44 3.34 3.35
CA ASP A 104 -10.87 3.54 3.28
C ASP A 104 -11.57 2.32 3.87
N ALA A 105 -12.39 2.52 4.90
CA ALA A 105 -13.09 1.44 5.58
C ALA A 105 -14.59 1.71 5.73
N LYS A 106 -15.35 0.63 5.77
CA LYS A 106 -16.80 0.62 5.97
C LYS A 106 -17.14 -0.14 7.22
N ARG A 107 -18.14 0.34 7.95
CA ARG A 107 -18.61 -0.36 9.14
C ARG A 107 -19.27 -1.69 8.76
N ALA A 108 -18.95 -2.76 9.48
CA ALA A 108 -19.55 -4.08 9.21
C ALA A 108 -20.99 -4.22 9.75
N GLY A 109 -21.38 -3.40 10.75
CA GLY A 109 -22.67 -3.49 11.44
C GLY A 109 -23.64 -2.32 11.21
N GLN A 110 -24.81 -2.39 11.85
CA GLN A 110 -25.83 -1.33 11.89
C GLN A 110 -25.70 -0.52 13.20
N GLY A 111 -26.10 0.76 13.20
CA GLY A 111 -25.94 1.66 14.35
C GLY A 111 -25.82 3.15 13.99
N SER A 112 -25.78 4.01 15.01
CA SER A 112 -25.79 5.48 14.90
C SER A 112 -24.43 6.12 14.61
N CYS A 113 -23.34 5.34 14.63
CA CYS A 113 -22.04 5.82 14.18
C CYS A 113 -22.04 6.12 12.68
N ALA A 114 -21.00 6.78 12.19
CA ALA A 114 -20.75 6.87 10.75
C ALA A 114 -20.65 5.48 10.10
N SER A 115 -20.81 5.45 8.79
CA SER A 115 -20.77 4.26 7.94
C SER A 115 -19.44 4.10 7.22
N THR A 116 -18.77 5.22 6.94
CA THR A 116 -17.47 5.25 6.26
C THR A 116 -16.44 6.08 7.01
N ILE A 117 -15.18 5.65 6.94
CA ILE A 117 -14.02 6.36 7.48
C ILE A 117 -12.91 6.36 6.43
N THR A 118 -12.24 7.49 6.30
CA THR A 118 -11.01 7.61 5.51
C THR A 118 -9.90 8.08 6.43
N ILE A 119 -8.81 7.30 6.47
CA ILE A 119 -7.58 7.61 7.21
C ILE A 119 -6.52 7.98 6.18
N VAL A 120 -5.92 9.16 6.31
CA VAL A 120 -4.79 9.58 5.46
C VAL A 120 -3.58 9.94 6.31
N GLY A 121 -2.39 9.82 5.73
CA GLY A 121 -1.17 10.27 6.40
C GLY A 121 0.03 10.35 5.47
N GLN A 122 1.06 11.03 5.96
CA GLN A 122 2.35 11.14 5.30
C GLN A 122 3.38 10.38 6.12
N TYR A 123 4.23 9.61 5.44
CA TYR A 123 5.29 8.85 6.07
C TYR A 123 6.22 9.76 6.88
N GLN A 124 6.66 9.29 8.04
CA GLN A 124 7.63 9.88 8.93
C GLN A 124 8.61 8.80 9.40
N ASN A 125 9.84 9.19 9.73
CA ASN A 125 10.87 8.32 10.30
C ASN A 125 10.98 8.61 11.82
N PRO A 126 10.98 7.61 12.74
CA PRO A 126 10.83 6.15 12.54
C PRO A 126 9.49 5.74 11.90
N PRO A 127 9.40 4.56 11.24
CA PRO A 127 8.27 4.17 10.38
C PRO A 127 6.89 4.42 10.99
N ALA A 128 6.29 5.53 10.59
CA ALA A 128 5.00 5.99 11.06
C ALA A 128 4.33 6.87 10.00
N TYR A 129 3.04 7.15 10.19
CA TYR A 129 2.29 8.09 9.37
C TYR A 129 1.68 9.17 10.25
N ARG A 130 2.04 10.43 9.98
CA ARG A 130 1.36 11.57 10.59
C ARG A 130 0.27 12.04 9.64
N GLY A 131 -0.96 12.21 10.14
CA GLY A 131 -2.05 12.59 9.26
C GLY A 131 -3.35 12.91 9.96
N THR A 132 -4.43 12.72 9.22
CA THR A 132 -5.79 12.96 9.68
C THR A 132 -6.71 11.82 9.28
N TYR A 133 -7.80 11.63 10.01
CA TYR A 133 -8.90 10.79 9.58
C TYR A 133 -10.21 11.57 9.68
N GLY A 134 -11.21 11.12 8.96
CA GLY A 134 -12.57 11.66 9.03
C GLY A 134 -13.59 10.63 8.57
N PHE A 135 -14.85 10.97 8.77
CA PHE A 135 -15.99 10.12 8.49
C PHE A 135 -16.81 10.67 7.32
N GLU A 136 -17.56 9.81 6.64
CA GLU A 136 -18.50 10.21 5.57
C GLU A 136 -17.87 11.11 4.49
N GLY A 137 -16.69 10.70 4.04
CA GLY A 137 -15.93 11.39 3.00
C GLY A 137 -15.03 12.53 3.50
N ALA A 138 -15.12 12.93 4.78
CA ALA A 138 -14.15 13.86 5.36
C ALA A 138 -12.79 13.19 5.58
N THR A 139 -11.70 13.93 5.38
CA THR A 139 -10.34 13.42 5.56
C THR A 139 -9.50 14.24 6.54
N SER A 140 -10.01 15.37 7.05
CA SER A 140 -9.25 16.36 7.82
C SER A 140 -9.81 16.63 9.22
N SER A 141 -10.63 15.72 9.76
CA SER A 141 -11.36 15.96 11.02
C SER A 141 -10.49 15.79 12.26
N PHE A 142 -9.74 14.69 12.35
CA PHE A 142 -9.00 14.33 13.56
C PHE A 142 -7.55 14.02 13.21
N ARG A 143 -6.61 14.71 13.85
CA ARG A 143 -5.17 14.47 13.68
C ARG A 143 -4.77 13.17 14.36
N HIS A 144 -3.87 12.41 13.75
CA HIS A 144 -3.37 11.16 14.32
C HIS A 144 -1.91 10.89 13.97
N THR A 145 -1.34 9.93 14.67
CA THR A 145 -0.12 9.22 14.29
C THR A 145 -0.43 7.73 14.18
N THR A 146 -0.21 7.14 13.02
CA THR A 146 -0.31 5.70 12.79
C THR A 146 1.08 5.07 12.81
N ARG A 147 1.25 3.92 13.46
CA ARG A 147 2.52 3.19 13.56
C ARG A 147 2.35 1.74 13.15
N TYR A 148 3.44 1.13 12.68
CA TYR A 148 3.50 -0.32 12.53
C TYR A 148 3.67 -0.98 13.91
N GLU A 149 2.92 -2.06 14.12
CA GLU A 149 3.10 -2.96 15.26
C GLU A 149 3.99 -4.13 14.82
N CYS A 150 5.00 -4.46 15.63
CA CYS A 150 5.97 -5.53 15.38
C CYS A 150 5.63 -6.77 16.21
#